data_AF-A0A5M4BBI3-F1
#
_entry.id   AF-A0A5M4BBI3-F1
#
_cell.length_a   1.000
_cell.length_b   1.000
_cell.length_c   1.000
_cell.angle_alpha   90.00
_cell.angle_beta   90.00
_cell.angle_gamma   90.00
#
_symmetry.space_group_name_H-M   'P 1'
#
loop_
_entity.id
_entity.type
_entity.pdbx_description
1 polymer ?
#
loop_
_entity_poly.entity_id
_entity_poly.type
_entity_poly.pdbx_seq_one_letter_code
_entity_poly.pdbx_strand_id
1 'polypeptide(L)'
;MLKKTQLKEIQKRLPEDILLIDSTTFDNYTDDEYLALLSWIKCFKNHYEKFQNNAPFYPHCAFVSTRLFIDFLYHNREEKAIYLNEIHIKTKKQMDAYIRLWGM
;
A
#
# COMPACT_ATOMS: atom_id res chain seq x y z
N MET A 1 -5.45 -17.49 5.95
CA MET A 1 -5.34 -16.60 7.13
C MET A 1 -6.41 -15.52 7.00
N LEU A 2 -7.09 -15.09 8.07
CA LEU A 2 -8.11 -14.04 7.95
C LEU A 2 -7.46 -12.67 7.71
N LYS A 3 -8.02 -11.85 6.81
CA LYS A 3 -7.57 -10.48 6.50
C LYS A 3 -7.32 -9.63 7.75
N LYS A 4 -8.21 -9.72 8.74
CA LYS A 4 -8.05 -9.02 10.03
C LYS A 4 -6.73 -9.37 10.74
N THR A 5 -6.31 -10.63 10.67
CA THR A 5 -5.03 -11.06 11.25
C THR A 5 -3.86 -10.52 10.45
N GLN A 6 -3.94 -10.57 9.12
CA GLN A 6 -2.91 -10.01 8.23
C GLN A 6 -2.73 -8.50 8.44
N LEU A 7 -3.82 -7.73 8.53
CA LEU A 7 -3.79 -6.29 8.80
C LEU A 7 -3.12 -5.96 10.13
N LYS A 8 -3.43 -6.71 11.20
CA LYS A 8 -2.77 -6.55 12.50
C LYS A 8 -1.27 -6.81 12.41
N GLU A 9 -0.87 -7.83 11.66
CA GLU A 9 0.54 -8.15 11.46
C GLU A 9 1.27 -7.09 10.64
N ILE A 10 0.63 -6.54 9.61
CA ILE A 10 1.17 -5.42 8.83
C ILE A 10 1.34 -4.19 9.72
N GLN A 11 0.32 -3.81 10.50
CA GLN A 11 0.37 -2.65 11.40
C GLN A 11 1.52 -2.74 12.42
N LYS A 12 1.76 -3.92 13.01
CA LYS A 12 2.89 -4.15 13.94
C LYS A 12 4.26 -3.90 13.32
N ARG A 13 4.37 -3.96 11.99
CA ARG A 13 5.63 -3.78 11.27
C ARG A 13 5.85 -2.34 10.84
N LEU A 14 4.83 -1.50 10.87
CA LEU A 14 4.96 -0.07 10.61
C LEU A 14 5.60 0.68 11.78
N PRO A 15 6.18 1.87 11.54
CA PRO A 15 6.55 2.78 12.61
C PRO A 15 5.33 3.15 13.47
N GLU A 16 5.55 3.43 14.76
CA GLU A 16 4.48 3.63 15.75
C GLU A 16 3.55 4.80 15.42
N ASP A 17 4.06 5.80 14.71
CA ASP A 17 3.33 7.00 14.33
C ASP A 17 2.67 6.89 12.94
N ILE A 18 2.74 5.72 12.29
CA ILE A 18 2.12 5.46 10.99
C ILE A 18 0.94 4.49 11.13
N LEU A 19 -0.23 4.91 10.66
CA LEU A 19 -1.44 4.10 10.66
C LEU A 19 -1.61 3.36 9.33
N LEU A 20 -2.09 2.11 9.38
CA LEU A 20 -2.57 1.37 8.22
C LEU A 20 -4.08 1.52 8.11
N ILE A 21 -4.55 2.08 7.00
CA ILE A 21 -5.97 2.22 6.69
C ILE A 21 -6.32 1.28 5.55
N ASP A 22 -7.25 0.36 5.79
CA ASP A 22 -7.75 -0.55 4.77
C ASP A 22 -9.09 -0.08 4.21
N SER A 23 -9.10 0.28 2.93
CA SER A 23 -10.27 0.75 2.18
C SER A 23 -10.80 -0.32 1.21
N THR A 24 -10.34 -1.57 1.32
CA THR A 24 -10.70 -2.63 0.39
C THR A 24 -11.99 -3.35 0.79
N THR A 25 -12.83 -3.70 -0.20
CA THR A 25 -14.15 -4.30 0.08
C THR A 25 -14.13 -5.83 0.17
N PHE A 26 -13.05 -6.48 -0.29
CA PHE A 26 -12.95 -7.93 -0.32
C PHE A 26 -12.49 -8.52 1.04
N ASP A 27 -12.90 -9.76 1.29
CA ASP A 27 -12.76 -10.41 2.61
C ASP A 27 -11.35 -10.95 2.92
N ASN A 28 -10.56 -11.29 1.90
CA ASN A 28 -9.26 -11.95 2.06
C ASN A 28 -8.22 -11.44 1.06
N TYR A 29 -6.97 -11.32 1.51
CA TYR A 29 -5.80 -11.23 0.63
C TYR A 29 -5.36 -12.63 0.20
N THR A 30 -4.88 -12.77 -1.03
CA THR A 30 -4.12 -13.96 -1.41
C THR A 30 -2.78 -14.00 -0.66
N ASP A 31 -2.14 -15.16 -0.62
CA ASP A 31 -0.82 -15.28 0.02
C ASP A 31 0.23 -14.42 -0.71
N ASP A 32 0.15 -14.34 -2.05
CA ASP A 32 1.01 -13.49 -2.86
C ASP A 32 0.79 -11.99 -2.59
N GLU A 33 -0.48 -11.56 -2.49
CA GLU A 33 -0.83 -10.18 -2.14
C GLU A 33 -0.28 -9.82 -0.75
N TYR A 34 -0.45 -10.72 0.22
CA TYR A 34 0.04 -10.52 1.56
C TYR A 34 1.58 -10.44 1.60
N LEU A 35 2.28 -11.33 0.89
CA LEU A 35 3.74 -11.31 0.79
C LEU A 35 4.27 -10.03 0.12
N ALA A 36 3.59 -9.56 -0.94
CA ALA A 36 3.93 -8.33 -1.61
C ALA A 36 3.72 -7.10 -0.70
N LEU A 37 2.61 -7.04 0.06
CA LEU A 37 2.39 -6.01 1.07
C LEU A 37 3.52 -5.99 2.10
N LEU A 38 3.89 -7.14 2.66
CA LEU A 38 4.97 -7.23 3.66
C LEU A 38 6.31 -6.74 3.10
N SER A 39 6.60 -7.06 1.84
CA SER A 39 7.83 -6.61 1.16
C SER A 39 7.86 -5.09 1.01
N TRP A 40 6.74 -4.50 0.58
CA TRP A 40 6.60 -3.05 0.46
C TRP A 40 6.67 -2.33 1.81
N ILE A 41 6.02 -2.87 2.86
CA ILE A 41 6.11 -2.32 4.21
C ILE A 41 7.54 -2.35 4.73
N LYS A 42 8.31 -3.42 4.46
CA LYS A 42 9.73 -3.47 4.84
C LYS A 42 10.53 -2.37 4.15
N CYS A 43 10.34 -2.15 2.84
CA CYS A 43 11.01 -1.08 2.11
C CYS A 43 10.65 0.30 2.67
N PHE A 44 9.37 0.54 2.91
CA PHE A 44 8.87 1.77 3.51
C PHE A 44 9.49 2.03 4.89
N LYS A 45 9.43 1.03 5.78
CA LYS A 45 9.96 1.15 7.15
C LYS A 45 11.44 1.52 7.13
N ASN A 46 12.25 0.82 6.32
CA ASN A 46 13.68 1.10 6.22
C ASN A 46 13.98 2.52 5.74
N HIS A 47 13.19 3.01 4.78
CA HIS A 47 13.29 4.40 4.33
C HIS A 47 12.89 5.37 5.44
N TYR A 48 11.77 5.12 6.12
CA TYR A 48 11.27 5.96 7.20
C TYR A 48 12.24 6.04 8.38
N GLU A 49 12.87 4.93 8.77
CA GLU A 49 13.87 4.92 9.84
C GLU A 49 15.11 5.76 9.49
N LYS A 50 15.48 5.81 8.21
CA LYS A 50 16.67 6.54 7.74
C LYS A 50 16.39 8.03 7.51
N PHE A 51 15.24 8.35 6.92
CA PHE A 51 14.95 9.71 6.43
C PHE A 51 13.77 10.38 7.16
N GLN A 52 12.95 9.61 7.88
CA GLN A 52 11.74 10.07 8.54
C GLN A 52 10.85 10.89 7.59
N ASN A 53 10.60 12.16 7.94
CA ASN A 53 9.84 13.11 7.14
C ASN A 53 10.73 14.00 6.26
N ASN A 54 12.05 13.83 6.30
CA ASN A 54 12.98 14.70 5.57
C ASN A 54 13.12 14.29 4.09
N ALA A 55 12.64 13.12 3.70
CA ALA A 55 12.60 12.69 2.31
C ALA A 55 11.34 11.87 1.99
N PRO A 56 10.66 12.14 0.87
CA PRO A 56 9.52 11.33 0.45
C PRO A 56 9.94 9.89 0.15
N PHE A 57 9.07 8.94 0.46
CA PHE A 57 9.23 7.56 -0.01
C PHE A 57 8.82 7.48 -1.49
N TYR A 58 9.69 6.90 -2.32
CA TYR A 58 9.41 6.62 -3.73
C TYR A 58 9.56 5.11 -4.00
N PRO A 59 8.60 4.46 -4.66
CA PRO A 59 7.41 5.05 -5.27
C PRO A 59 6.34 5.46 -4.23
N HIS A 60 5.58 6.53 -4.54
CA HIS A 60 4.51 7.03 -3.67
C HIS A 60 3.34 6.05 -3.54
N CYS A 61 3.17 5.14 -4.49
CA CYS A 61 2.21 4.05 -4.43
C CYS A 61 2.75 2.84 -5.21
N ALA A 62 2.26 1.65 -4.90
CA ALA A 62 2.65 0.43 -5.61
C ALA A 62 1.48 -0.52 -5.83
N PHE A 63 1.49 -1.18 -7.00
CA PHE A 63 0.61 -2.30 -7.30
C PHE A 63 1.03 -3.51 -6.51
N VAL A 64 0.07 -4.10 -5.81
CA VAL A 64 0.25 -5.38 -5.11
C VAL A 64 -0.33 -6.50 -5.97
N SER A 65 -1.48 -6.25 -6.59
CA SER A 65 -2.12 -7.14 -7.57
C SER A 65 -2.95 -6.33 -8.55
N THR A 66 -3.74 -7.00 -9.40
CA THR A 66 -4.69 -6.35 -10.30
C THR A 66 -5.86 -5.68 -9.58
N ARG A 67 -6.08 -5.99 -8.29
CA ARG A 67 -7.20 -5.47 -7.48
C ARG A 67 -6.77 -4.69 -6.24
N LEU A 68 -5.49 -4.70 -5.90
CA LEU A 68 -4.96 -4.07 -4.68
C LEU A 68 -3.75 -3.19 -4.99
N PHE A 69 -3.77 -1.96 -4.48
CA PHE A 69 -2.58 -1.12 -4.42
C PHE A 69 -2.38 -0.54 -3.01
N ILE A 70 -1.13 -0.22 -2.71
CA ILE A 70 -0.71 0.45 -1.47
C ILE A 70 -0.29 1.88 -1.78
N ASP A 71 -0.74 2.83 -0.96
CA ASP A 71 -0.45 4.26 -1.07
C ASP A 71 0.35 4.75 0.14
N PHE A 72 1.53 5.32 -0.13
CA PHE A 72 2.47 5.88 0.83
C PHE A 72 2.43 7.42 0.86
N LEU A 73 1.40 8.07 0.32
CA LEU A 73 1.19 9.52 0.49
C LEU A 73 0.74 9.84 1.92
N TYR A 74 1.64 9.68 2.90
CA TYR A 74 1.42 10.03 4.31
C TYR A 74 1.84 11.47 4.65
N HIS A 75 2.49 12.18 3.72
CA HIS A 75 3.17 13.46 4.02
C HIS A 75 2.24 14.69 4.04
N ASN A 76 1.03 14.59 3.46
CA ASN A 76 0.11 15.73 3.27
C ASN A 76 -1.23 15.58 4.02
N ARG A 77 -1.32 14.69 5.01
CA ARG A 77 -2.56 14.47 5.77
C ARG A 77 -2.33 14.72 7.25
N GLU A 78 -3.37 15.19 7.95
CA GLU A 78 -3.34 15.41 9.41
C GLU A 78 -2.95 14.15 10.18
N GLU A 79 -3.25 12.97 9.62
CA GLU A 79 -2.82 11.67 10.10
C GLU A 79 -1.78 11.06 9.16
N LYS A 80 -0.64 10.63 9.70
CA LYS A 80 0.36 9.88 8.91
C LYS A 80 -0.17 8.46 8.68
N ALA A 81 -0.75 8.26 7.50
CA ALA A 81 -1.39 7.00 7.15
C ALA A 81 -0.91 6.44 5.82
N ILE A 82 -0.81 5.10 5.77
CA ILE A 82 -0.67 4.30 4.56
C ILE A 82 -2.02 3.69 4.25
N TYR A 83 -2.43 3.75 2.98
CA TYR A 83 -3.73 3.25 2.56
C TYR A 83 -3.59 1.99 1.71
N LEU A 84 -4.39 0.97 2.03
CA LEU A 84 -4.65 -0.16 1.14
C LEU A 84 -5.94 0.13 0.40
N ASN A 85 -5.86 0.18 -0.92
CA ASN A 85 -6.96 0.63 -1.75
C ASN A 85 -7.28 -0.41 -2.82
N GLU A 86 -8.57 -0.53 -3.12
CA GLU A 86 -9.05 -1.42 -4.15
C GLU A 86 -8.99 -0.76 -5.52
N ILE A 87 -8.42 -1.49 -6.48
CA ILE A 87 -8.32 -1.06 -7.86
C ILE A 87 -9.61 -1.44 -8.58
N HIS A 88 -10.38 -0.43 -8.97
CA HIS A 88 -11.64 -0.60 -9.71
C HIS A 88 -11.41 -0.52 -11.22
N ILE A 89 -10.57 -1.40 -11.77
CA ILE A 89 -10.39 -1.52 -13.23
C ILE A 89 -11.40 -2.55 -13.76
N LYS A 90 -12.46 -2.04 -14.39
CA LYS A 90 -13.55 -2.87 -14.94
C LYS A 90 -13.42 -3.14 -16.44
N THR A 91 -12.50 -2.46 -17.10
CA THR A 91 -12.33 -2.53 -18.57
C THR A 91 -10.87 -2.53 -18.98
N LYS A 92 -10.57 -3.16 -20.11
CA LYS A 92 -9.24 -3.09 -20.75
C LYS A 92 -8.82 -1.65 -21.02
N LYS A 93 -9.74 -0.78 -21.44
CA LYS A 93 -9.48 0.65 -21.67
C LYS A 93 -8.99 1.37 -20.40
N GLN A 94 -9.59 1.06 -19.24
CA GLN A 94 -9.13 1.60 -17.95
C GLN A 94 -7.74 1.07 -17.60
N MET A 95 -7.47 -0.23 -17.84
CA MET A 95 -6.14 -0.80 -17.65
C MET A 95 -5.10 -0.12 -18.56
N ASP A 96 -5.39 0.02 -19.86
CA ASP A 96 -4.49 0.63 -20.83
C ASP A 96 -4.26 2.13 -20.55
N ALA A 97 -5.27 2.82 -20.02
CA ALA A 97 -5.11 4.21 -19.56
C ALA A 97 -4.22 4.28 -18.32
N TYR A 98 -4.37 3.31 -17.41
CA TYR A 98 -3.54 3.20 -16.22
C TYR A 98 -2.09 2.91 -16.58
N ILE A 99 -1.81 1.88 -17.38
CA ILE A 99 -0.47 1.56 -17.87
C ILE A 99 0.20 2.79 -18.51
N ARG A 100 -0.54 3.52 -19.37
CA ARG A 100 -0.04 4.75 -20.01
C ARG A 100 0.26 5.89 -19.05
N LEU A 101 -0.61 6.14 -18.06
CA LEU A 101 -0.42 7.21 -17.08
C LEU A 101 0.79 6.96 -16.18
N TRP A 102 1.12 5.69 -15.93
CA TRP A 102 2.17 5.28 -15.00
C TRP A 102 3.46 4.82 -15.68
N GLY A 103 3.53 4.93 -17.02
CA GLY A 103 4.75 4.67 -17.80
C GLY A 103 5.24 3.22 -17.78
N MET A 104 4.33 2.26 -17.57
CA MET A 104 4.62 0.82 -17.65
C MET A 104 4.51 0.28 -19.07
#